data_AF-E0STA6-F1
#
_entry.id   AF-E0STA6-F1
#
_cell.length_a   1.000
_cell.length_b   1.000
_cell.length_c   1.000
_cell.angle_alpha   90.00
_cell.angle_beta   90.00
_cell.angle_gamma   90.00
#
_symmetry.space_group_name_H-M   'P 1'
#
loop_
_entity.id
_entity.type
_entity.pdbx_description
1 polymer ?
#
loop_
_entity_poly.entity_id
_entity_poly.type
_entity_poly.pdbx_seq_one_letter_code
_entity_poly.pdbx_strand_id
1 'polypeptide(L)'
;MKLLEEFIWAELIKRLGTAFESVLRNEVAMALSSKDLAKEFPVLVERFWYRLLTPLAELSFIVQNRLSIERGLLDKVVNMEKTLAKVFTEMLRVSEYGYSEDLVYAMSVLIDRDIWILKKTAELGFENLVKKLIERDLRLVFEFTNYTAYLTFAWISATSAVLHIVEEYRRENLDTLTSWSKTYAEEIESYLDTMDILLDDEIYEEILRLEAVER
;
A
#
# COMPACT_ATOMS: atom_id res chain seq x y z
N MET A 1 32.63 -0.79 -2.84
CA MET A 1 31.32 -1.44 -2.67
C MET A 1 30.36 -0.55 -1.89
N LYS A 2 30.66 -0.19 -0.63
CA LYS A 2 29.82 0.71 0.19
C LYS A 2 29.46 2.07 -0.44
N LEU A 3 30.43 2.76 -1.06
CA LEU A 3 30.20 4.02 -1.79
C LEU A 3 29.30 3.88 -3.02
N LEU A 4 29.33 2.73 -3.69
CA LEU A 4 28.47 2.44 -4.85
C LEU A 4 27.03 2.16 -4.39
N GLU A 5 26.86 1.45 -3.28
CA GLU A 5 25.56 1.23 -2.65
C GLU A 5 24.93 2.54 -2.16
N GLU A 6 25.68 3.38 -1.44
CA GLU A 6 25.22 4.70 -0.99
C GLU A 6 24.79 5.59 -2.17
N PHE A 7 25.53 5.53 -3.28
CA PHE A 7 25.18 6.25 -4.52
C PHE A 7 23.90 5.73 -5.17
N ILE A 8 23.74 4.40 -5.27
CA ILE A 8 22.52 3.76 -5.82
C ILE A 8 21.30 4.13 -4.97
N TRP A 9 21.44 4.09 -3.64
CA TRP A 9 20.38 4.48 -2.71
C TRP A 9 19.98 5.95 -2.86
N ALA A 10 20.95 6.86 -2.95
CA ALA A 10 20.68 8.29 -3.12
C ALA A 10 19.96 8.59 -4.44
N GLU A 11 20.40 7.97 -5.55
CA GLU A 11 19.76 8.15 -6.85
C GLU A 11 18.34 7.57 -6.89
N LEU A 12 18.12 6.41 -6.24
CA LEU A 12 16.80 5.81 -6.13
C LEU A 12 15.84 6.69 -5.32
N ILE A 13 16.28 7.22 -4.17
CA ILE A 13 15.48 8.14 -3.35
C ILE A 13 15.11 9.39 -4.16
N LYS A 14 16.06 9.94 -4.92
CA LYS A 14 15.81 11.09 -5.80
C LYS A 14 14.78 10.79 -6.89
N ARG A 15 14.88 9.62 -7.54
CA ARG A 15 13.92 9.18 -8.57
C ARG A 15 12.53 8.95 -7.97
N LEU A 16 12.44 8.33 -6.79
CA LEU A 16 11.20 8.19 -6.04
C LEU A 16 10.60 9.55 -5.73
N GLY A 17 11.38 10.48 -5.16
CA GLY A 17 10.92 11.84 -4.87
C GLY A 17 10.39 12.55 -6.11
N THR A 18 11.11 12.45 -7.24
CA THR A 18 10.69 13.05 -8.51
C THR A 18 9.38 12.42 -9.03
N ALA A 19 9.23 11.10 -8.93
CA ALA A 19 8.00 10.41 -9.32
C ALA A 19 6.82 10.81 -8.42
N PHE A 20 7.04 10.91 -7.10
CA PHE A 20 6.05 11.38 -6.13
C PHE A 20 5.62 12.83 -6.39
N GLU A 21 6.56 13.74 -6.63
CA GLU A 21 6.24 15.12 -7.02
C GLU A 21 5.42 15.16 -8.32
N SER A 22 5.76 14.30 -9.29
CA SER A 22 5.02 14.21 -10.54
C SER A 22 3.57 13.76 -10.31
N VAL A 23 3.33 12.70 -9.53
CA VAL A 23 1.96 12.22 -9.27
C VAL A 23 1.14 13.20 -8.43
N LEU A 24 1.78 13.92 -7.49
CA LEU A 24 1.12 14.96 -6.70
C LEU A 24 0.60 16.09 -7.57
N ARG A 25 1.42 16.57 -8.51
CA ARG A 25 1.07 17.67 -9.42
C ARG A 25 0.07 17.28 -10.52
N ASN A 26 -0.03 16.00 -10.82
CA ASN A 26 -0.87 15.50 -11.91
C ASN A 26 -2.05 14.71 -11.34
N GLU A 27 -1.91 13.39 -11.17
CA GLU A 27 -3.02 12.49 -10.88
C GLU A 27 -3.74 12.84 -9.58
N VAL A 28 -3.01 13.19 -8.52
CA VAL A 28 -3.58 13.59 -7.23
C VAL A 28 -4.31 14.92 -7.33
N ALA A 29 -3.68 15.95 -7.89
CA ALA A 29 -4.32 17.25 -8.10
C ALA A 29 -5.58 17.14 -8.99
N MET A 30 -5.55 16.28 -10.01
CA MET A 30 -6.70 15.98 -10.87
C MET A 30 -7.83 15.33 -10.07
N ALA A 31 -7.55 14.30 -9.25
CA ALA A 31 -8.56 13.68 -8.40
C ALA A 31 -9.21 14.70 -7.45
N LEU A 32 -8.39 15.51 -6.80
CA LEU A 32 -8.83 16.52 -5.85
C LEU A 32 -9.65 17.66 -6.47
N SER A 33 -9.44 17.97 -7.75
CA SER A 33 -10.16 19.04 -8.46
C SER A 33 -11.25 18.56 -9.42
N SER A 34 -11.39 17.24 -9.60
CA SER A 34 -12.31 16.60 -10.55
C SER A 34 -13.77 17.03 -10.37
N LYS A 35 -14.50 17.14 -11.49
CA LYS A 35 -15.95 17.36 -11.50
C LYS A 35 -16.76 16.07 -11.39
N ASP A 36 -16.14 14.93 -11.68
CA ASP A 36 -16.75 13.61 -11.72
C ASP A 36 -15.71 12.58 -11.25
N LEU A 37 -15.38 12.66 -9.97
CA LEU A 37 -14.31 11.88 -9.38
C LEU A 37 -14.55 10.37 -9.56
N ALA A 38 -15.78 9.88 -9.34
CA ALA A 38 -16.12 8.47 -9.46
C ALA A 38 -15.80 7.90 -10.85
N LYS A 39 -16.04 8.68 -11.91
CA LYS A 39 -15.73 8.28 -13.27
C LYS A 39 -14.23 8.32 -13.60
N GLU A 40 -13.53 9.33 -13.09
CA GLU A 40 -12.11 9.55 -13.41
C GLU A 40 -11.16 8.72 -12.55
N PHE A 41 -11.59 8.33 -11.35
CA PHE A 41 -10.76 7.68 -10.33
C PHE A 41 -10.01 6.44 -10.84
N PRO A 42 -10.64 5.44 -11.51
CA PRO A 42 -9.91 4.24 -11.94
C PRO A 42 -8.74 4.55 -12.88
N VAL A 43 -8.93 5.48 -13.83
CA VAL A 43 -7.88 5.89 -14.78
C VAL A 43 -6.76 6.65 -14.08
N LEU A 44 -7.10 7.48 -13.08
CA LEU A 44 -6.11 8.22 -12.29
C LEU A 44 -5.26 7.26 -11.44
N VAL A 45 -5.87 6.24 -10.83
CA VAL A 45 -5.15 5.18 -10.12
C VAL A 45 -4.15 4.47 -11.03
N GLU A 46 -4.56 4.05 -12.23
CA GLU A 46 -3.68 3.36 -13.17
C GLU A 46 -2.47 4.23 -13.55
N ARG A 47 -2.70 5.51 -13.86
CA ARG A 47 -1.63 6.45 -14.20
C ARG A 47 -0.69 6.71 -13.03
N PHE A 48 -1.25 6.84 -11.83
CA PHE A 48 -0.50 7.00 -10.59
C PHE A 48 0.46 5.83 -10.39
N TRP A 49 -0.04 4.61 -10.49
CA TRP A 49 0.78 3.40 -10.33
C TRP A 49 1.79 3.23 -11.44
N TYR A 50 1.44 3.53 -12.69
CA TYR A 50 2.39 3.47 -13.81
C TYR A 50 3.61 4.36 -13.58
N ARG A 51 3.44 5.58 -13.03
CA ARG A 51 4.55 6.50 -12.73
C ARG A 51 5.42 6.02 -11.57
N LEU A 52 4.83 5.36 -10.58
CA LEU A 52 5.55 4.88 -9.40
C LEU A 52 6.14 3.48 -9.58
N LEU A 53 5.68 2.70 -10.56
CA LEU A 53 6.01 1.29 -10.71
C LEU A 53 7.52 1.05 -10.79
N THR A 54 8.22 1.77 -11.67
CA THR A 54 9.66 1.56 -11.87
C THR A 54 10.48 1.82 -10.60
N PRO A 55 10.42 3.02 -9.98
CA PRO A 55 11.23 3.26 -8.79
C PRO A 55 10.79 2.42 -7.57
N LEU A 56 9.51 2.06 -7.45
CA LEU A 56 9.06 1.14 -6.40
C LEU A 56 9.54 -0.30 -6.62
N ALA A 57 9.54 -0.79 -7.87
CA ALA A 57 10.05 -2.12 -8.19
C ALA A 57 11.55 -2.23 -7.89
N GLU A 58 12.33 -1.20 -8.23
CA GLU A 58 13.75 -1.13 -7.89
C GLU A 58 13.98 -1.13 -6.38
N LEU A 59 13.20 -0.35 -5.62
CA LEU A 59 13.24 -0.33 -4.16
C LEU A 59 12.91 -1.71 -3.58
N SER A 60 11.81 -2.31 -4.04
CA SER A 60 11.35 -3.63 -3.60
C SER A 60 12.43 -4.69 -3.86
N PHE A 61 13.05 -4.68 -5.04
CA PHE A 61 14.13 -5.61 -5.39
C PHE A 61 15.34 -5.46 -4.46
N ILE A 62 15.76 -4.22 -4.16
CA ILE A 62 16.88 -3.98 -3.25
C ILE A 62 16.54 -4.46 -1.83
N VAL A 63 15.35 -4.14 -1.32
CA VAL A 63 14.91 -4.57 0.01
C VAL A 63 14.86 -6.10 0.07
N GLN A 64 14.21 -6.76 -0.88
CA GLN A 64 14.08 -8.22 -0.93
C GLN A 64 15.44 -8.93 -0.97
N ASN A 65 16.37 -8.49 -1.82
CA ASN A 65 17.70 -9.09 -1.89
C ASN A 65 18.52 -8.93 -0.60
N ARG A 66 18.25 -7.87 0.17
CA ARG A 66 18.95 -7.63 1.42
C ARG A 66 18.28 -8.29 2.61
N LEU A 67 16.96 -8.55 2.57
CA LEU A 67 16.22 -9.22 3.64
C LEU A 67 16.78 -10.61 3.96
N SER A 68 17.25 -11.35 2.94
CA SER A 68 17.84 -12.67 3.13
C SER A 68 19.29 -12.64 3.64
N ILE A 69 19.98 -11.49 3.58
CA ILE A 69 21.42 -11.36 3.86
C ILE A 69 21.67 -10.60 5.17
N GLU A 70 20.91 -9.53 5.41
CA GLU A 70 21.15 -8.60 6.52
C GLU A 70 20.24 -8.91 7.72
N ARG A 71 20.82 -9.50 8.76
CA ARG A 71 20.12 -9.78 10.02
C ARG A 71 19.55 -8.49 10.61
N GLY A 72 18.27 -8.51 10.96
CA GLY A 72 17.56 -7.38 11.56
C GLY A 72 17.14 -6.28 10.57
N LEU A 73 17.32 -6.47 9.25
CA LEU A 73 16.81 -5.50 8.26
C LEU A 73 15.29 -5.40 8.30
N LEU A 74 14.59 -6.53 8.46
CA LEU A 74 13.13 -6.55 8.62
C LEU A 74 12.70 -5.63 9.76
N ASP A 75 13.30 -5.79 10.95
CA ASP A 75 12.99 -4.95 12.12
C ASP A 75 13.30 -3.47 11.86
N LYS A 76 14.36 -3.15 11.12
CA LYS A 76 14.69 -1.76 10.74
C LYS A 76 13.60 -1.17 9.84
N VAL A 77 13.16 -1.90 8.81
CA VAL A 77 12.11 -1.44 7.87
C VAL A 77 10.79 -1.27 8.61
N VAL A 78 10.39 -2.25 9.43
CA VAL A 78 9.18 -2.18 10.25
C VAL A 78 9.22 -0.99 11.22
N ASN A 79 10.36 -0.74 11.85
CA ASN A 79 10.52 0.41 12.76
C ASN A 79 10.47 1.74 12.01
N MET A 80 11.01 1.81 10.79
CA MET A 80 10.93 3.00 9.94
C MET A 80 9.47 3.30 9.58
N GLU A 81 8.71 2.31 9.12
CA GLU A 81 7.28 2.48 8.80
C GLU A 81 6.48 2.95 10.02
N LYS A 82 6.66 2.31 11.18
CA LYS A 82 6.00 2.72 12.43
C LYS A 82 6.36 4.15 12.84
N THR A 83 7.61 4.57 12.61
CA THR A 83 8.05 5.93 12.90
C THR A 83 7.36 6.94 11.97
N LEU A 84 7.30 6.65 10.66
CA LEU A 84 6.57 7.47 9.70
C LEU A 84 5.08 7.54 10.03
N ALA A 85 4.47 6.41 10.38
CA ALA A 85 3.07 6.32 10.79
C ALA A 85 2.76 7.26 11.95
N LYS A 86 3.62 7.28 12.96
CA LYS A 86 3.47 8.15 14.12
C LYS A 86 3.50 9.63 13.70
N VAL A 87 4.46 10.01 12.86
CA VAL A 87 4.57 11.38 12.35
C VAL A 87 3.32 11.79 11.56
N PHE A 88 2.87 10.95 10.62
CA PHE A 88 1.65 11.23 9.85
C PHE A 88 0.40 11.29 10.72
N THR A 89 0.29 10.40 11.71
CA THR A 89 -0.84 10.41 12.66
C THR A 89 -0.91 11.71 13.45
N GLU A 90 0.24 12.18 13.95
CA GLU A 90 0.33 13.46 14.66
C GLU A 90 -0.06 14.63 13.73
N MET A 91 0.46 14.66 12.50
CA MET A 91 0.13 15.69 11.52
C MET A 91 -1.37 15.70 11.14
N LEU A 92 -1.95 14.53 10.89
CA LEU A 92 -3.37 14.39 10.55
C LEU A 92 -4.27 14.84 11.70
N ARG A 93 -3.94 14.51 12.95
CA ARG A 93 -4.73 14.92 14.13
C ARG A 93 -4.67 16.42 14.41
N VAL A 94 -3.57 17.07 14.05
CA VAL A 94 -3.41 18.53 14.20
C VAL A 94 -4.07 19.31 13.06
N SER A 95 -4.39 18.67 11.94
CA SER A 95 -5.00 19.34 10.76
C SER A 95 -6.42 19.87 10.96
N GLU A 96 -7.06 19.58 12.10
CA GLU A 96 -8.48 19.90 12.39
C GLU A 96 -9.49 19.33 11.37
N TYR A 97 -9.05 18.43 10.49
CA TYR A 97 -9.93 17.75 9.53
C TYR A 97 -10.84 16.74 10.25
N GLY A 98 -12.16 16.93 10.14
CA GLY A 98 -13.15 16.14 10.88
C GLY A 98 -13.14 14.62 10.62
N TYR A 99 -12.50 14.16 9.52
CA TYR A 99 -12.35 12.75 9.19
C TYR A 99 -10.89 12.28 9.29
N SER A 100 -10.05 12.94 10.10
CA SER A 100 -8.63 12.60 10.26
C SER A 100 -8.41 11.16 10.74
N GLU A 101 -9.26 10.65 11.65
CA GLU A 101 -9.13 9.28 12.16
C GLU A 101 -9.41 8.21 11.10
N ASP A 102 -10.26 8.49 10.11
CA ASP A 102 -10.49 7.56 8.99
C ASP A 102 -9.21 7.45 8.13
N LEU A 103 -8.47 8.55 7.93
CA LEU A 103 -7.16 8.53 7.27
C LEU A 103 -6.09 7.84 8.13
N VAL A 104 -6.13 7.99 9.45
CA VAL A 104 -5.21 7.29 10.37
C VAL A 104 -5.45 5.78 10.30
N TYR A 105 -6.71 5.34 10.31
CA TYR A 105 -7.07 3.92 10.17
C TYR A 105 -6.65 3.36 8.79
N ALA A 106 -6.95 4.07 7.71
CA ALA A 106 -6.52 3.67 6.37
C ALA A 106 -4.98 3.50 6.28
N MET A 107 -4.23 4.41 6.91
CA MET A 107 -2.77 4.30 6.99
C MET A 107 -2.32 3.08 7.80
N SER A 108 -2.97 2.78 8.93
CA SER A 108 -2.59 1.62 9.74
C SER A 108 -2.75 0.32 8.96
N VAL A 109 -3.83 0.19 8.19
CA VAL A 109 -4.04 -0.99 7.32
C VAL A 109 -2.98 -1.08 6.22
N LEU A 110 -2.58 0.02 5.59
CA LEU A 110 -1.48 0.04 4.61
C LEU A 110 -0.16 -0.48 5.24
N ILE A 111 0.11 -0.10 6.48
CA ILE A 111 1.31 -0.52 7.21
C ILE A 111 1.22 -1.99 7.62
N ASP A 112 0.08 -2.42 8.16
CA ASP A 112 -0.11 -3.81 8.54
C ASP A 112 0.02 -4.74 7.34
N ARG A 113 -0.49 -4.31 6.18
CA ARG A 113 -0.25 -4.95 4.89
C ARG A 113 1.25 -5.05 4.56
N ASP A 114 1.99 -3.96 4.60
CA ASP A 114 3.43 -3.97 4.29
C ASP A 114 4.22 -4.89 5.22
N ILE A 115 3.94 -4.80 6.52
CA ILE A 115 4.52 -5.69 7.53
C ILE A 115 4.17 -7.15 7.24
N TRP A 116 2.92 -7.45 6.88
CA TRP A 116 2.48 -8.80 6.52
C TRP A 116 3.25 -9.33 5.30
N ILE A 117 3.32 -8.55 4.22
CA ILE A 117 4.05 -8.94 2.99
C ILE A 117 5.52 -9.22 3.31
N LEU A 118 6.17 -8.34 4.07
CA LEU A 118 7.57 -8.47 4.44
C LEU A 118 7.82 -9.72 5.30
N LYS A 119 6.96 -9.99 6.29
CA LYS A 119 7.04 -11.19 7.13
C LYS A 119 6.85 -12.47 6.32
N LYS A 120 5.77 -12.57 5.53
CA LYS A 120 5.50 -13.76 4.71
C LYS A 120 6.58 -13.98 3.66
N THR A 121 7.14 -12.91 3.10
CA THR A 121 8.28 -12.99 2.18
C THR A 121 9.53 -13.52 2.88
N ALA A 122 9.80 -13.08 4.11
CA ALA A 122 10.93 -13.58 4.90
C ALA A 122 10.76 -15.04 5.32
N GLU A 123 9.53 -15.47 5.61
CA GLU A 123 9.19 -16.84 6.03
C GLU A 123 9.21 -17.85 4.87
N LEU A 124 8.56 -17.52 3.76
CA LEU A 124 8.31 -18.45 2.65
C LEU A 124 9.27 -18.24 1.47
N GLY A 125 9.86 -17.05 1.35
CA GLY A 125 10.48 -16.57 0.12
C GLY A 125 9.42 -16.00 -0.86
N PHE A 126 9.78 -14.94 -1.59
CA PHE A 126 8.87 -14.21 -2.48
C PHE A 126 8.19 -15.12 -3.52
N GLU A 127 8.97 -15.95 -4.21
CA GLU A 127 8.44 -16.84 -5.26
C GLU A 127 7.44 -17.85 -4.71
N ASN A 128 7.72 -18.46 -3.56
CA ASN A 128 6.82 -19.43 -2.94
C ASN A 128 5.55 -18.78 -2.40
N LEU A 129 5.66 -17.58 -1.82
CA LEU A 129 4.51 -16.79 -1.37
C LEU A 129 3.56 -16.52 -2.54
N VAL A 130 4.08 -15.97 -3.63
CA VAL A 130 3.29 -15.66 -4.84
C VAL A 130 2.68 -16.93 -5.43
N LYS A 131 3.47 -18.00 -5.54
CA LYS A 131 3.00 -19.28 -6.08
C LYS A 131 1.84 -19.83 -5.24
N LYS A 132 1.99 -19.92 -3.91
CA LYS A 132 0.94 -20.42 -3.01
C LYS A 132 -0.34 -19.60 -3.15
N LEU A 133 -0.23 -18.28 -3.10
CA LEU A 133 -1.42 -17.42 -3.18
C LEU A 133 -2.16 -17.58 -4.52
N ILE A 134 -1.43 -17.61 -5.65
CA ILE A 134 -2.03 -17.79 -6.98
C ILE A 134 -2.68 -19.17 -7.14
N GLU A 135 -2.02 -20.23 -6.67
CA GLU A 135 -2.53 -21.60 -6.79
C GLU A 135 -3.77 -21.83 -5.92
N ARG A 136 -3.87 -21.13 -4.78
CA ARG A 136 -4.96 -21.31 -3.80
C ARG A 136 -6.16 -20.42 -4.10
N ASP A 137 -5.94 -19.14 -4.40
CA ASP A 137 -7.01 -18.24 -4.82
C ASP A 137 -6.48 -17.03 -5.62
N LEU A 138 -6.32 -17.23 -6.93
CA LEU A 138 -5.91 -16.16 -7.84
C LEU A 138 -6.88 -14.96 -7.83
N ARG A 139 -8.18 -15.18 -7.65
CA ARG A 139 -9.16 -14.08 -7.65
C ARG A 139 -8.93 -13.18 -6.46
N LEU A 140 -8.76 -13.79 -5.28
CA LEU A 140 -8.48 -13.05 -4.05
C LEU A 140 -7.21 -12.22 -4.16
N VAL A 141 -6.16 -12.74 -4.78
CA VAL A 141 -4.91 -11.98 -5.04
C VAL A 141 -5.17 -10.75 -5.90
N PHE A 142 -5.99 -10.89 -6.96
CA PHE A 142 -6.34 -9.75 -7.81
C PHE A 142 -7.16 -8.70 -7.05
N GLU A 143 -8.16 -9.10 -6.28
CA GLU A 143 -8.98 -8.17 -5.49
C GLU A 143 -8.12 -7.43 -4.46
N PHE A 144 -7.30 -8.16 -3.69
CA PHE A 144 -6.37 -7.57 -2.73
C PHE A 144 -5.42 -6.55 -3.39
N THR A 145 -4.89 -6.87 -4.58
CA THR A 145 -4.01 -5.97 -5.32
C THR A 145 -4.75 -4.72 -5.79
N ASN A 146 -5.97 -4.87 -6.29
CA ASN A 146 -6.81 -3.75 -6.74
C ASN A 146 -7.18 -2.81 -5.58
N TYR A 147 -7.65 -3.37 -4.46
CA TYR A 147 -7.98 -2.58 -3.28
C TYR A 147 -6.74 -1.91 -2.67
N THR A 148 -5.58 -2.58 -2.68
CA THR A 148 -4.30 -1.96 -2.31
C THR A 148 -3.98 -0.76 -3.20
N ALA A 149 -4.17 -0.90 -4.50
CA ALA A 149 -3.92 0.18 -5.45
C ALA A 149 -4.86 1.38 -5.21
N TYR A 150 -6.14 1.09 -4.94
CA TYR A 150 -7.18 2.09 -4.73
C TYR A 150 -7.01 2.81 -3.40
N LEU A 151 -6.76 2.06 -2.32
CA LEU A 151 -6.49 2.62 -1.00
C LEU A 151 -5.30 3.55 -1.02
N THR A 152 -4.17 3.10 -1.58
CA THR A 152 -2.93 3.89 -1.61
C THR A 152 -3.15 5.22 -2.32
N PHE A 153 -3.83 5.20 -3.47
CA PHE A 153 -4.11 6.41 -4.23
C PHE A 153 -5.12 7.34 -3.53
N ALA A 154 -6.20 6.79 -2.97
CA ALA A 154 -7.20 7.55 -2.24
C ALA A 154 -6.59 8.22 -1.00
N TRP A 155 -5.80 7.45 -0.24
CA TRP A 155 -5.17 7.91 1.00
C TRP A 155 -4.13 9.00 0.74
N ILE A 156 -3.25 8.82 -0.26
CA ILE A 156 -2.26 9.85 -0.64
C ILE A 156 -2.97 11.11 -1.10
N SER A 157 -4.01 10.96 -1.94
CA SER A 157 -4.76 12.11 -2.45
C SER A 157 -5.41 12.90 -1.32
N ALA A 158 -6.16 12.24 -0.43
CA ALA A 158 -6.80 12.89 0.71
C ALA A 158 -5.78 13.52 1.67
N THR A 159 -4.76 12.77 2.06
CA THR A 159 -3.71 13.25 2.98
C THR A 159 -2.95 14.45 2.42
N SER A 160 -2.69 14.47 1.11
CA SER A 160 -2.01 15.61 0.47
C SER A 160 -2.80 16.92 0.56
N ALA A 161 -4.13 16.86 0.49
CA ALA A 161 -4.99 18.03 0.67
C ALA A 161 -5.07 18.44 2.15
N VAL A 162 -5.22 17.47 3.06
CA VAL A 162 -5.28 17.72 4.51
C VAL A 162 -4.00 18.36 5.05
N LEU A 163 -2.84 17.95 4.53
CA LEU A 163 -1.54 18.48 4.93
C LEU A 163 -1.10 19.71 4.12
N HIS A 164 -1.99 20.30 3.32
CA HIS A 164 -1.71 21.47 2.47
C HIS A 164 -0.54 21.28 1.49
N ILE A 165 -0.28 20.04 1.06
CA ILE A 165 0.67 19.73 -0.01
C ILE A 165 0.05 20.08 -1.37
N VAL A 166 -1.26 19.83 -1.52
CA VAL A 166 -2.06 20.28 -2.66
C VAL A 166 -3.07 21.30 -2.15
N GLU A 167 -2.88 22.56 -2.53
CA GLU A 167 -3.66 23.69 -1.99
C GLU A 167 -5.04 23.82 -2.64
N GLU A 168 -5.16 23.53 -3.94
CA GLU A 168 -6.40 23.68 -4.69
C GLU A 168 -7.15 22.34 -4.79
N TYR A 169 -8.28 22.23 -4.09
CA TYR A 169 -9.12 21.05 -4.12
C TYR A 169 -10.60 21.36 -3.87
N ARG A 170 -11.48 20.45 -4.28
CA ARG A 170 -12.89 20.44 -3.91
C ARG A 170 -13.05 19.70 -2.61
N ARG A 171 -13.70 20.32 -1.62
CA ARG A 171 -13.92 19.69 -0.31
C ARG A 171 -14.68 18.35 -0.42
N GLU A 172 -15.67 18.30 -1.30
CA GLU A 172 -16.43 17.07 -1.60
C GLU A 172 -15.53 15.92 -2.08
N ASN A 173 -14.51 16.20 -2.90
CA ASN A 173 -13.58 15.18 -3.37
C ASN A 173 -12.68 14.70 -2.24
N LEU A 174 -12.21 15.59 -1.36
CA LEU A 174 -11.44 15.21 -0.17
C LEU A 174 -12.26 14.29 0.76
N ASP A 175 -13.49 14.67 1.06
CA ASP A 175 -14.38 13.88 1.92
C ASP A 175 -14.68 12.51 1.28
N THR A 176 -14.92 12.48 -0.03
CA THR A 176 -15.14 11.23 -0.81
C THR A 176 -13.91 10.32 -0.79
N LEU A 177 -12.71 10.85 -1.08
CA LEU A 177 -11.46 10.09 -1.06
C LEU A 177 -11.15 9.56 0.34
N THR A 178 -11.50 10.30 1.39
CA THR A 178 -11.36 9.85 2.78
C THR A 178 -12.31 8.70 3.07
N SER A 179 -13.58 8.83 2.70
CA SER A 179 -14.57 7.75 2.84
C SER A 179 -14.15 6.49 2.10
N TRP A 180 -13.67 6.63 0.86
CA TRP A 180 -13.15 5.50 0.08
C TRP A 180 -11.91 4.89 0.70
N SER A 181 -11.00 5.69 1.26
CA SER A 181 -9.82 5.18 1.96
C SER A 181 -10.23 4.27 3.12
N LYS A 182 -11.26 4.65 3.89
CA LYS A 182 -11.78 3.79 4.95
C LYS A 182 -12.34 2.48 4.40
N THR A 183 -13.23 2.54 3.41
CA THR A 183 -13.86 1.35 2.82
C THR A 183 -12.83 0.41 2.20
N TYR A 184 -11.85 0.92 1.46
CA TYR A 184 -10.81 0.09 0.89
C TYR A 184 -9.87 -0.50 1.95
N ALA A 185 -9.69 0.17 3.09
CA ALA A 185 -8.94 -0.38 4.21
C ALA A 185 -9.68 -1.57 4.86
N GLU A 186 -10.99 -1.46 5.08
CA GLU A 186 -11.82 -2.56 5.60
C GLU A 186 -11.74 -3.80 4.69
N GLU A 187 -11.80 -3.60 3.36
CA GLU A 187 -11.64 -4.69 2.38
C GLU A 187 -10.24 -5.33 2.46
N ILE A 188 -9.17 -4.53 2.52
CA ILE A 188 -7.80 -5.06 2.61
C ILE A 188 -7.60 -5.87 3.89
N GLU A 189 -8.11 -5.41 5.03
CA GLU A 189 -8.04 -6.13 6.30
C GLU A 189 -8.70 -7.51 6.16
N SER A 190 -9.91 -7.57 5.59
CA SER A 190 -10.60 -8.83 5.32
C SER A 190 -9.81 -9.75 4.38
N TYR A 191 -9.15 -9.22 3.36
CA TYR A 191 -8.31 -10.01 2.45
C TYR A 191 -7.04 -10.51 3.13
N LEU A 192 -6.40 -9.72 3.98
CA LEU A 192 -5.22 -10.13 4.73
C LEU A 192 -5.52 -11.32 5.64
N ASP A 193 -6.63 -11.26 6.39
CA ASP A 193 -7.08 -12.36 7.25
C ASP A 193 -7.32 -13.64 6.43
N THR A 194 -7.99 -13.49 5.29
CA THR A 194 -8.27 -14.63 4.41
C THR A 194 -7.00 -15.21 3.80
N MET A 195 -6.04 -14.37 3.38
CA MET A 195 -4.75 -14.86 2.88
C MET A 195 -3.93 -15.55 3.96
N ASP A 196 -3.99 -15.09 5.22
CA ASP A 196 -3.27 -15.73 6.32
C ASP A 196 -3.76 -17.17 6.53
N ILE A 197 -5.08 -17.36 6.50
CA ILE A 197 -5.72 -18.69 6.52
C ILE A 197 -5.28 -19.53 5.32
N LEU A 198 -5.32 -18.95 4.11
CA LEU A 198 -4.95 -19.67 2.89
C LEU A 198 -3.46 -20.02 2.84
N LEU A 199 -2.58 -19.33 3.55
CA LEU A 199 -1.14 -19.64 3.57
C LEU A 199 -0.77 -20.77 4.53
N ASP A 200 -1.63 -21.08 5.50
CA ASP A 200 -1.48 -22.22 6.40
C ASP A 200 -1.79 -23.53 5.66
N ASP A 201 -0.80 -24.42 5.60
CA ASP A 201 -0.91 -25.67 4.86
C ASP A 201 -1.88 -26.66 5.53
N GLU A 202 -1.97 -26.67 6.86
CA GLU A 202 -2.86 -27.58 7.58
C GLU A 202 -4.32 -27.14 7.42
N ILE A 203 -4.58 -25.84 7.60
CA ILE A 203 -5.92 -25.27 7.48
C ILE A 203 -6.42 -25.37 6.04
N TYR A 204 -5.57 -25.06 5.06
CA TYR A 204 -5.94 -25.14 3.65
C TYR A 204 -6.34 -26.56 3.22
N GLU A 205 -5.58 -27.57 3.65
CA GLU A 205 -5.91 -28.98 3.37
C GLU A 205 -7.21 -29.42 4.06
N GLU A 206 -7.52 -28.88 5.24
CA GLU A 206 -8.80 -29.12 5.91
C GLU A 206 -9.99 -28.50 5.13
N ILE A 207 -9.84 -27.28 4.64
CA ILE A 207 -10.85 -26.61 3.79
C ILE A 207 -11.14 -27.45 2.54
N LEU A 208 -10.10 -27.91 1.83
CA LEU A 208 -10.27 -28.76 0.65
C LEU A 208 -11.00 -30.08 0.96
N ARG A 209 -10.72 -30.68 2.13
CA ARG A 209 -11.42 -31.89 2.57
C ARG A 209 -12.89 -31.63 2.86
N LEU A 210 -13.23 -30.50 3.49
CA LEU A 210 -14.61 -30.13 3.78
C LEU A 210 -15.40 -29.87 2.49
N GLU A 211 -14.83 -29.12 1.54
CA GLU A 211 -15.46 -28.89 0.22
C GLU A 211 -15.65 -30.18 -0.58
N ALA A 212 -14.75 -31.16 -0.43
CA ALA A 212 -14.86 -32.46 -1.08
C ALA A 212 -15.94 -33.36 -0.44
N VAL A 213 -16.31 -33.14 0.82
CA VAL A 213 -17.36 -33.89 1.53
C VAL A 213 -18.75 -33.30 1.27
N GLU A 214 -18.84 -32.01 0.93
CA GLU A 214 -20.10 -31.34 0.57
C GLU A 214 -20.53 -31.50 -0.91
N ARG A 215 -19.70 -32.16 -1.74
CA ARG A 215 -20.00 -32.51 -3.15
C ARG A 215 -20.45 -33.96 -3.31
#